data_AF-A0A9E2P5Z1-F1
#
_entry.id   AF-A0A9E2P5Z1-F1
#
_cell.length_a   1.000
_cell.length_b   1.000
_cell.length_c   1.000
_cell.angle_alpha   90.00
_cell.angle_beta   90.00
_cell.angle_gamma   90.00
#
_symmetry.space_group_name_H-M   'P 1'
#
loop_
_entity.id
_entity.type
_entity.pdbx_description
1 polymer ?
#
loop_
_entity_poly.entity_id
_entity_poly.type
_entity_poly.pdbx_seq_one_letter_code
_entity_poly.pdbx_strand_id
1 'polypeptide(L)'
;MSRERLIELGVVVFGVMIALGLDNLVQEVRLRGDARELEKAFRADIIEAVSNSWERQLVDPCQRQTLASLTERANSSEGGWEAAPDVGGLSLTLPAPYRTPTRLWTTASFDRALGTEAFKRIPLERADAYAVLFAQIATRREENAAEFQALSSLAPLAFTQTGVDAEVRAGLLQSLSEIDRQRGLAVLVSEQLIAHAFSLPGGDDIRAEFLRNRSAFEAEADQRGAIYGECIDRGATERLMRLAAAS
;
A
#
# COMPACT_ATOMS: atom_id res chain seq x y z
N MET A 1 -33.91 53.08 -37.44
CA MET A 1 -33.93 51.62 -37.22
C MET A 1 -35.35 51.21 -36.86
N SER A 2 -35.97 50.32 -37.63
CA SER A 2 -37.33 49.85 -37.31
C SER A 2 -37.32 48.98 -36.05
N ARG A 3 -38.40 49.03 -35.26
CA ARG A 3 -38.57 48.25 -34.02
C ARG A 3 -38.35 46.75 -34.22
N GLU A 4 -38.71 46.21 -35.38
CA GLU A 4 -38.51 44.79 -35.72
C GLU A 4 -37.04 44.37 -35.72
N ARG A 5 -36.13 45.19 -36.28
CA ARG A 5 -34.70 44.84 -36.33
C ARG A 5 -34.03 44.81 -34.96
N LEU A 6 -34.54 45.60 -33.99
CA LEU A 6 -34.05 45.57 -32.60
C LEU A 6 -34.55 44.33 -31.86
N ILE A 7 -35.77 43.88 -32.15
CA ILE A 7 -36.35 42.68 -31.55
C ILE A 7 -35.63 41.43 -32.08
N GLU A 8 -35.41 41.33 -33.39
CA GLU A 8 -34.64 40.22 -33.97
C GLU A 8 -33.20 40.16 -33.43
N LEU A 9 -32.50 41.29 -33.35
CA LEU A 9 -31.14 41.33 -32.80
C LEU A 9 -31.12 40.92 -31.31
N GLY A 10 -32.11 41.36 -30.52
CA GLY A 10 -32.24 40.98 -29.13
C GLY A 10 -32.48 39.49 -28.92
N VAL A 11 -33.30 38.85 -29.76
CA VAL A 11 -33.58 37.42 -29.71
C VAL A 11 -32.35 36.58 -30.07
N VAL A 12 -31.59 36.98 -31.10
CA VAL A 12 -30.37 36.27 -31.51
C VAL A 12 -29.29 36.34 -30.42
N VAL A 13 -29.04 37.52 -29.87
CA VAL A 13 -28.05 37.71 -28.79
C VAL A 13 -28.46 36.94 -27.53
N PHE A 14 -29.75 36.94 -27.18
CA PHE A 14 -30.26 36.20 -26.03
C PHE A 14 -30.14 34.67 -26.21
N GLY A 15 -30.40 34.16 -27.41
CA GLY A 15 -30.20 32.75 -27.75
C GLY A 15 -28.74 32.30 -27.64
N VAL A 16 -27.79 33.12 -28.10
CA VAL A 16 -26.35 32.83 -27.98
C VAL A 16 -25.89 32.88 -26.52
N MET A 17 -26.36 33.83 -25.71
CA MET A 17 -26.01 33.89 -24.29
C MET A 17 -26.55 32.70 -23.48
N ILE A 18 -27.78 32.24 -23.77
CA ILE A 18 -28.34 31.06 -23.11
C ILE A 18 -27.55 29.80 -23.49
N ALA A 19 -27.18 29.64 -24.77
CA ALA A 19 -26.37 28.52 -25.23
C ALA A 19 -25.00 28.48 -24.50
N LEU A 20 -24.31 29.62 -24.42
CA LEU A 20 -23.02 29.72 -23.72
C LEU A 20 -23.16 29.54 -22.20
N GLY A 21 -24.27 29.99 -21.59
CA GLY A 21 -24.54 29.81 -20.18
C GLY A 21 -24.82 28.35 -19.80
N LEU A 22 -25.53 27.61 -20.66
CA LEU A 22 -25.83 26.20 -20.47
C LEU A 22 -24.59 25.31 -20.66
N ASP A 23 -23.74 25.60 -21.64
CA ASP A 23 -22.51 24.85 -21.87
C ASP A 23 -21.54 24.96 -20.67
N ASN A 24 -21.41 26.16 -20.09
CA ASN A 24 -20.60 26.36 -18.89
C ASN A 24 -21.15 25.60 -17.67
N LEU A 25 -22.48 25.52 -17.52
CA LEU A 25 -23.11 24.81 -16.41
C LEU A 25 -22.99 23.28 -16.54
N VAL A 26 -23.15 22.75 -17.75
CA VAL A 26 -22.97 21.31 -18.04
C VAL A 26 -21.51 20.89 -17.84
N GLN A 27 -20.55 21.71 -18.29
CA GLN A 27 -19.12 21.46 -18.05
C GLN A 27 -18.79 21.48 -16.56
N GLU A 28 -19.31 22.44 -15.80
CA GLU A 28 -19.10 22.52 -14.35
C GLU A 28 -19.67 21.29 -13.61
N VAL A 29 -20.87 20.84 -13.98
CA VAL A 29 -21.49 19.63 -13.40
C VAL A 29 -20.67 18.38 -13.73
N ARG A 30 -20.22 18.25 -14.98
CA ARG A 30 -19.38 17.13 -15.42
C ARG A 30 -18.07 17.09 -14.67
N LEU A 31 -17.36 18.22 -14.57
CA LEU A 31 -16.08 18.31 -13.87
C LEU A 31 -16.19 18.00 -12.37
N ARG A 32 -17.31 18.34 -11.72
CA ARG A 32 -17.58 17.91 -10.33
C ARG A 32 -17.83 16.41 -10.22
N GLY A 33 -18.50 15.82 -11.21
CA GLY A 33 -18.62 14.36 -11.33
C GLY A 33 -17.26 13.70 -11.48
N ASP A 34 -16.42 14.23 -12.36
CA ASP A 34 -15.07 13.73 -12.63
C ASP A 34 -14.18 13.79 -11.36
N ALA A 35 -14.27 14.87 -10.57
CA ALA A 35 -13.55 15.00 -9.30
C ALA A 35 -13.99 13.94 -8.26
N ARG A 36 -15.30 13.63 -8.19
CA ARG A 36 -15.80 12.58 -7.27
C ARG A 36 -15.38 11.18 -7.69
N GLU A 37 -15.44 10.87 -8.99
CA GLU A 37 -14.94 9.58 -9.51
C GLU A 37 -13.43 9.42 -9.28
N LEU A 38 -12.70 10.53 -9.36
CA LEU A 38 -11.27 10.56 -9.05
C LEU A 38 -10.99 10.24 -7.58
N GLU A 39 -11.69 10.88 -6.64
CA GLU A 39 -11.56 10.60 -5.21
C GLU A 39 -11.97 9.16 -4.86
N LYS A 40 -12.94 8.59 -5.58
CA LYS A 40 -13.31 7.18 -5.46
C LYS A 40 -12.18 6.26 -5.94
N ALA A 41 -11.49 6.60 -7.02
CA ALA A 41 -10.33 5.85 -7.48
C ALA A 41 -9.16 5.94 -6.48
N PHE A 42 -8.92 7.13 -5.88
CA PHE A 42 -7.92 7.29 -4.83
C PHE A 42 -8.23 6.40 -3.63
N ARG A 43 -9.49 6.35 -3.22
CA ARG A 43 -9.95 5.52 -2.12
C ARG A 43 -9.64 4.05 -2.33
N ALA A 44 -9.83 3.53 -3.54
CA ALA A 44 -9.52 2.14 -3.86
C ALA A 44 -8.02 1.86 -3.67
N ASP A 45 -7.14 2.71 -4.21
CA ASP A 45 -5.69 2.59 -4.04
C ASP A 45 -5.30 2.68 -2.54
N ILE A 46 -5.95 3.56 -1.76
CA ILE A 46 -5.71 3.71 -0.32
C ILE A 46 -6.18 2.47 0.47
N ILE A 47 -7.35 1.92 0.16
CA ILE A 47 -7.86 0.69 0.81
C ILE A 47 -6.88 -0.46 0.56
N GLU A 48 -6.37 -0.60 -0.66
CA GLU A 48 -5.36 -1.61 -0.99
C GLU A 48 -4.07 -1.39 -0.18
N ALA A 49 -3.57 -0.15 -0.12
CA ALA A 49 -2.38 0.19 0.66
C ALA A 49 -2.55 -0.09 2.17
N VAL A 50 -3.71 0.24 2.74
CA VAL A 50 -4.04 -0.06 4.15
C VAL A 50 -4.13 -1.56 4.39
N SER A 51 -4.73 -2.32 3.48
CA SER A 51 -4.82 -3.78 3.56
C SER A 51 -3.43 -4.43 3.51
N ASN A 52 -2.57 -3.97 2.60
CA ASN A 52 -1.18 -4.42 2.50
C ASN A 52 -0.38 -4.08 3.77
N SER A 53 -0.61 -2.90 4.33
CA SER A 53 0.01 -2.45 5.59
C SER A 53 -0.44 -3.29 6.79
N TRP A 54 -1.72 -3.66 6.84
CA TRP A 54 -2.25 -4.57 7.84
C TRP A 54 -1.62 -5.96 7.73
N GLU A 55 -1.47 -6.50 6.52
CA GLU A 55 -0.81 -7.81 6.34
C GLU A 55 0.63 -7.78 6.86
N ARG A 56 1.36 -6.66 6.69
CA ARG A 56 2.71 -6.52 7.25
C ARG A 56 2.75 -6.61 8.77
N GLN A 57 1.80 -5.99 9.47
CA GLN A 57 1.70 -6.11 10.93
C GLN A 57 1.31 -7.53 11.36
N LEU A 58 0.40 -8.16 10.61
CA LEU A 58 -0.10 -9.50 10.88
C LEU A 58 1.02 -10.55 10.81
N VAL A 59 1.92 -10.47 9.82
CA VAL A 59 2.96 -11.49 9.62
C VAL A 59 4.29 -11.20 10.33
N ASP A 60 4.46 -10.00 10.88
CA ASP A 60 5.73 -9.57 11.50
C ASP A 60 6.29 -10.54 12.55
N PRO A 61 5.51 -11.09 13.50
CA PRO A 61 6.10 -11.95 14.52
C PRO A 61 6.65 -13.26 13.92
N CYS A 62 5.98 -13.80 12.89
CA CYS A 62 6.52 -14.94 12.15
C CYS A 62 7.83 -14.61 11.44
N GLN A 63 7.89 -13.46 10.77
CA GLN A 63 9.11 -13.03 10.08
C GLN A 63 10.27 -12.83 11.05
N ARG A 64 10.02 -12.27 12.24
CA ARG A 64 11.03 -12.13 13.30
C ARG A 64 11.53 -13.49 13.79
N GLN A 65 10.62 -14.44 14.00
CA GLN A 65 10.98 -15.80 14.40
C GLN A 65 11.83 -16.50 13.33
N THR A 66 11.46 -16.38 12.05
CA THR A 66 12.25 -16.92 10.94
C THR A 66 13.63 -16.29 10.89
N LEU A 67 13.75 -14.95 10.95
CA LEU A 67 15.06 -14.27 10.92
C LEU A 67 15.93 -14.65 12.12
N ALA A 68 15.35 -14.80 13.31
CA ALA A 68 16.08 -15.27 14.49
C ALA A 68 16.65 -16.68 14.27
N SER A 69 15.83 -17.61 13.73
CA SER A 69 16.29 -18.97 13.42
C SER A 69 17.38 -18.99 12.33
N LEU A 70 17.23 -18.17 11.28
CA LEU A 70 18.24 -18.05 10.23
C LEU A 70 19.55 -17.46 10.75
N THR A 71 19.48 -16.48 11.64
CA THR A 71 20.65 -15.86 12.29
C THR A 71 21.37 -16.88 13.18
N GLU A 72 20.63 -17.65 13.98
CA GLU A 72 21.21 -18.71 14.80
C GLU A 72 21.94 -19.76 13.94
N ARG A 73 21.33 -20.20 12.83
CA ARG A 73 21.96 -21.11 11.86
C ARG A 73 23.22 -20.50 11.25
N ALA A 74 23.14 -19.26 10.76
CA ALA A 74 24.27 -18.55 10.18
C ALA A 74 25.40 -18.32 11.20
N ASN A 75 25.11 -18.34 12.50
CA ASN A 75 26.08 -18.13 13.57
C ASN A 75 26.62 -19.45 14.19
N SER A 76 26.27 -20.62 13.64
CA SER A 76 26.70 -21.91 14.22
C SER A 76 28.24 -22.05 14.27
N SER A 77 28.78 -22.47 15.41
CA SER A 77 30.23 -22.54 15.65
C SER A 77 30.96 -23.63 14.85
N GLU A 78 30.25 -24.54 14.18
CA GLU A 78 30.83 -25.73 13.54
C GLU A 78 31.33 -25.49 12.12
N GLY A 79 31.53 -24.23 11.72
CA GLY A 79 32.02 -23.91 10.38
C GLY A 79 31.03 -24.27 9.27
N GLY A 80 29.74 -24.38 9.55
CA GLY A 80 28.71 -24.71 8.56
C GLY A 80 27.29 -24.49 9.09
N TRP A 81 26.29 -24.89 8.31
CA TRP A 81 24.89 -24.93 8.73
C TRP A 81 24.11 -25.99 7.95
N GLU A 82 23.05 -26.48 8.57
CA GLU A 82 22.02 -27.26 7.88
C GLU A 82 21.07 -26.35 7.10
N ALA A 83 20.61 -26.85 5.96
CA ALA A 83 19.64 -26.17 5.11
C ALA A 83 18.42 -25.71 5.93
N ALA A 84 18.08 -24.42 5.80
CA ALA A 84 16.82 -23.91 6.27
C ALA A 84 15.67 -24.45 5.40
N PRO A 85 14.50 -24.75 6.00
CA PRO A 85 13.36 -25.25 5.24
C PRO A 85 12.87 -24.21 4.24
N ASP A 86 12.34 -24.68 3.11
CA ASP A 86 11.57 -23.83 2.20
C ASP A 86 10.30 -23.35 2.90
N VAL A 87 10.11 -22.04 3.00
CA VAL A 87 8.88 -21.45 3.52
C VAL A 87 7.85 -21.15 2.41
N GLY A 88 8.20 -21.49 1.16
CA GLY A 88 7.30 -21.48 0.00
C GLY A 88 6.69 -20.12 -0.31
N GLY A 89 5.59 -20.12 -1.07
CA GLY A 89 4.77 -18.94 -1.35
C GLY A 89 4.95 -18.28 -2.70
N LEU A 90 6.09 -18.49 -3.34
CA LEU A 90 6.32 -18.19 -4.74
C LEU A 90 6.68 -19.50 -5.44
N SER A 91 6.25 -19.68 -6.69
CA SER A 91 6.64 -20.84 -7.50
C SER A 91 8.07 -20.62 -8.02
N LEU A 92 9.04 -20.65 -7.09
CA LEU A 92 10.47 -20.54 -7.40
C LEU A 92 11.06 -21.93 -7.60
N THR A 93 12.06 -22.02 -8.48
CA THR A 93 12.80 -23.27 -8.71
C THR A 93 13.74 -23.59 -7.55
N LEU A 94 14.24 -22.57 -6.85
CA LEU A 94 15.11 -22.71 -5.70
C LEU A 94 14.32 -22.52 -4.40
N PRO A 95 14.65 -23.26 -3.32
CA PRO A 95 14.02 -23.07 -2.02
C PRO A 95 14.25 -21.66 -1.49
N ALA A 96 13.24 -21.07 -0.85
CA ALA A 96 13.33 -19.74 -0.23
C ALA A 96 13.26 -19.90 1.30
N PRO A 97 14.33 -19.59 2.05
CA PRO A 97 14.36 -19.79 3.50
C PRO A 97 13.64 -18.68 4.28
N TYR A 98 13.25 -17.60 3.59
CA TYR A 98 12.54 -16.48 4.14
C TYR A 98 11.49 -15.98 3.14
N ARG A 99 10.36 -15.51 3.67
CA ARG A 99 9.25 -14.99 2.88
C ARG A 99 8.78 -13.65 3.43
N THR A 100 8.41 -12.77 2.50
CA THR A 100 7.74 -11.51 2.80
C THR A 100 6.51 -11.30 1.90
N PRO A 101 5.46 -10.59 2.35
CA PRO A 101 4.33 -10.27 1.48
C PRO A 101 4.75 -9.46 0.25
N THR A 102 4.49 -10.00 -0.93
CA THR A 102 4.77 -9.35 -2.23
C THR A 102 3.50 -8.70 -2.78
N ARG A 103 3.16 -7.53 -2.25
CA ARG A 103 2.00 -6.75 -2.70
C ARG A 103 2.37 -5.64 -3.65
N LEU A 104 1.42 -5.31 -4.54
CA LEU A 104 1.52 -4.12 -5.36
C LEU A 104 1.14 -2.90 -4.52
N TRP A 105 1.93 -1.84 -4.65
CA TRP A 105 1.69 -0.55 -4.01
C TRP A 105 1.39 0.44 -5.13
N THR A 106 0.11 0.64 -5.43
CA THR A 106 -0.32 1.46 -6.56
C THR A 106 -0.45 2.93 -6.18
N THR A 107 0.07 3.80 -7.05
CA THR A 107 -0.16 5.25 -7.07
C THR A 107 -0.88 5.67 -8.35
N ALA A 108 -1.31 4.71 -9.17
CA ALA A 108 -1.69 4.94 -10.55
C ALA A 108 -2.92 5.84 -10.71
N SER A 109 -3.85 5.81 -9.76
CA SER A 109 -5.01 6.71 -9.82
C SER A 109 -4.58 8.15 -9.53
N PHE A 110 -3.73 8.36 -8.52
CA PHE A 110 -3.19 9.68 -8.17
C PHE A 110 -2.29 10.25 -9.27
N ASP A 111 -1.36 9.45 -9.81
CA ASP A 111 -0.44 9.90 -10.86
C ASP A 111 -1.18 10.32 -12.14
N ARG A 112 -2.24 9.58 -12.53
CA ARG A 112 -3.10 9.95 -13.67
C ARG A 112 -3.94 11.20 -13.40
N ALA A 113 -4.21 11.51 -12.15
CA ALA A 113 -4.98 12.68 -11.75
C ALA A 113 -4.19 13.98 -11.89
N LEU A 114 -2.88 13.90 -11.68
CA LEU A 114 -2.00 15.07 -11.65
C LEU A 114 -2.12 15.85 -12.96
N GLY A 115 -2.39 17.15 -12.85
CA GLY A 115 -2.56 18.04 -14.00
C GLY A 115 -3.92 17.98 -14.68
N THR A 116 -4.84 17.10 -14.27
CA THR A 116 -6.21 17.10 -14.78
C THR A 116 -7.03 18.27 -14.23
N GLU A 117 -8.01 18.75 -14.99
CA GLU A 117 -8.96 19.77 -14.51
C GLU A 117 -9.81 19.25 -13.33
N ALA A 118 -10.11 17.95 -13.30
CA ALA A 118 -10.84 17.31 -12.20
C ALA A 118 -10.07 17.43 -10.87
N PHE A 119 -8.76 17.19 -10.87
CA PHE A 119 -7.93 17.30 -9.68
C PHE A 119 -7.90 18.73 -9.10
N LYS A 120 -7.88 19.76 -9.96
CA LYS A 120 -7.93 21.18 -9.54
C LYS A 120 -9.22 21.56 -8.79
N ARG A 121 -10.27 20.73 -8.88
CA ARG A 121 -11.54 20.95 -8.19
C ARG A 121 -11.61 20.26 -6.83
N ILE A 122 -10.64 19.39 -6.50
CA ILE A 122 -10.49 18.87 -5.14
C ILE A 122 -10.06 20.04 -4.24
N PRO A 123 -10.71 20.26 -3.07
CA PRO A 123 -10.29 21.28 -2.12
C PRO A 123 -8.82 21.10 -1.74
N LEU A 124 -8.08 22.22 -1.63
CA LEU A 124 -6.64 22.22 -1.43
C LEU A 124 -6.21 21.34 -0.25
N GLU A 125 -6.87 21.47 0.91
CA GLU A 125 -6.58 20.66 2.10
C GLU A 125 -6.67 19.14 1.83
N ARG A 126 -7.67 18.71 1.06
CA ARG A 126 -7.82 17.30 0.67
C ARG A 126 -6.77 16.88 -0.35
N ALA A 127 -6.48 17.73 -1.33
CA ALA A 127 -5.45 17.49 -2.33
C ALA A 127 -4.06 17.32 -1.67
N ASP A 128 -3.74 18.16 -0.69
CA ASP A 128 -2.50 18.09 0.08
C ASP A 128 -2.44 16.81 0.92
N ALA A 129 -3.54 16.44 1.59
CA ALA A 129 -3.62 15.19 2.36
C ALA A 129 -3.41 13.95 1.46
N TYR A 130 -4.03 13.92 0.27
CA TYR A 130 -3.78 12.88 -0.71
C TYR A 130 -2.32 12.87 -1.18
N ALA A 131 -1.74 14.03 -1.49
CA ALA A 131 -0.36 14.11 -1.95
C ALA A 131 0.63 13.52 -0.93
N VAL A 132 0.46 13.83 0.36
CA VAL A 132 1.32 13.26 1.42
C VAL A 132 1.11 11.75 1.53
N LEU A 133 -0.13 11.26 1.51
CA LEU A 133 -0.39 9.82 1.62
C LEU A 133 0.11 9.04 0.40
N PHE A 134 -0.10 9.53 -0.82
CA PHE A 134 0.41 8.88 -2.03
C PHE A 134 1.93 8.92 -2.14
N ALA A 135 2.59 9.95 -1.59
CA ALA A 135 4.04 9.95 -1.44
C ALA A 135 4.51 8.83 -0.49
N GLN A 136 3.81 8.59 0.62
CA GLN A 136 4.12 7.45 1.52
C GLN A 136 3.92 6.10 0.81
N ILE A 137 2.85 5.95 0.04
CA ILE A 137 2.59 4.73 -0.76
C ILE A 137 3.71 4.52 -1.79
N ALA A 138 4.16 5.58 -2.46
CA ALA A 138 5.27 5.52 -3.42
C ALA A 138 6.58 5.08 -2.76
N THR A 139 6.94 5.68 -1.61
CA THR A 139 8.11 5.26 -0.84
C THR A 139 8.02 3.79 -0.44
N ARG A 140 6.84 3.36 0.03
CA ARG A 140 6.63 1.96 0.42
C ARG A 140 6.75 0.99 -0.76
N ARG A 141 6.35 1.40 -1.98
CA ARG A 141 6.59 0.64 -3.21
C ARG A 141 8.09 0.39 -3.44
N GLU A 142 8.90 1.43 -3.31
CA GLU A 142 10.36 1.36 -3.51
C GLU A 142 11.02 0.47 -2.46
N GLU A 143 10.68 0.66 -1.19
CA GLU A 143 11.19 -0.17 -0.10
C GLU A 143 10.77 -1.65 -0.24
N ASN A 144 9.54 -1.92 -0.68
CA ASN A 144 9.07 -3.28 -0.93
C ASN A 144 9.86 -3.95 -2.07
N ALA A 145 10.23 -3.19 -3.11
CA ALA A 145 11.10 -3.69 -4.17
C ALA A 145 12.52 -3.96 -3.67
N ALA A 146 13.08 -3.06 -2.84
CA ALA A 146 14.40 -3.24 -2.24
C ALA A 146 14.45 -4.46 -1.29
N GLU A 147 13.43 -4.63 -0.45
CA GLU A 147 13.28 -5.81 0.41
C GLU A 147 13.26 -7.10 -0.42
N PHE A 148 12.48 -7.12 -1.52
CA PHE A 148 12.42 -8.27 -2.41
C PHE A 148 13.76 -8.60 -3.08
N GLN A 149 14.50 -7.58 -3.52
CA GLN A 149 15.85 -7.76 -4.08
C GLN A 149 16.82 -8.34 -3.04
N ALA A 150 16.74 -7.85 -1.80
CA ALA A 150 17.58 -8.32 -0.71
C ALA A 150 17.35 -9.80 -0.38
N LEU A 151 16.15 -10.35 -0.58
CA LEU A 151 15.85 -11.76 -0.27
C LEU A 151 16.78 -12.76 -0.99
N SER A 152 17.24 -12.42 -2.19
CA SER A 152 18.14 -13.28 -2.98
C SER A 152 19.47 -13.56 -2.26
N SER A 153 19.93 -12.62 -1.42
CA SER A 153 21.14 -12.78 -0.61
C SER A 153 21.05 -13.91 0.43
N LEU A 154 19.83 -14.34 0.78
CA LEU A 154 19.60 -15.43 1.72
C LEU A 154 19.58 -16.82 1.07
N ALA A 155 19.68 -16.91 -0.26
CA ALA A 155 19.68 -18.18 -0.98
C ALA A 155 20.70 -19.22 -0.45
N PRO A 156 21.93 -18.86 0.00
CA PRO A 156 22.88 -19.83 0.56
C PRO A 156 22.37 -20.58 1.79
N LEU A 157 21.44 -20.00 2.56
CA LEU A 157 20.85 -20.63 3.75
C LEU A 157 19.90 -21.78 3.42
N ALA A 158 19.41 -21.87 2.19
CA ALA A 158 18.56 -22.97 1.74
C ALA A 158 19.33 -24.28 1.46
N PHE A 159 20.67 -24.26 1.56
CA PHE A 159 21.51 -25.42 1.28
C PHE A 159 22.40 -25.71 2.48
N THR A 160 22.61 -26.99 2.76
CA THR A 160 23.57 -27.43 3.78
C THR A 160 24.97 -27.03 3.33
N GLN A 161 25.71 -26.35 4.19
CA GLN A 161 27.06 -25.86 3.93
C GLN A 161 28.02 -26.38 4.99
N THR A 162 29.25 -26.69 4.58
CA THR A 162 30.34 -27.09 5.46
C THR A 162 31.61 -26.32 5.10
N GLY A 163 32.48 -26.10 6.07
CA GLY A 163 33.73 -25.34 5.86
C GLY A 163 33.53 -23.88 5.47
N VAL A 164 32.43 -23.25 5.89
CA VAL A 164 32.13 -21.85 5.62
C VAL A 164 33.13 -20.95 6.33
N ASP A 165 33.83 -20.14 5.54
CA ASP A 165 34.79 -19.16 6.04
C ASP A 165 34.10 -18.02 6.83
N ALA A 166 34.90 -17.28 7.59
CA ALA A 166 34.40 -16.19 8.43
C ALA A 166 33.86 -15.00 7.61
N GLU A 167 34.33 -14.79 6.38
CA GLU A 167 33.96 -13.68 5.52
C GLU A 167 32.56 -13.88 4.92
N VAL A 168 32.28 -15.07 4.37
CA VAL A 168 30.97 -15.50 3.88
C VAL A 168 29.95 -15.43 5.02
N ARG A 169 30.34 -15.88 6.21
CA ARG A 169 29.48 -15.79 7.40
C ARG A 169 29.16 -14.34 7.77
N ALA A 170 30.16 -13.47 7.80
CA ALA A 170 29.95 -12.05 8.08
C ALA A 170 29.04 -11.39 7.03
N GLY A 171 29.23 -11.70 5.74
CA GLY A 171 28.38 -11.21 4.66
C GLY A 171 26.93 -11.68 4.77
N LEU A 172 26.71 -12.93 5.17
CA LEU A 172 25.37 -13.47 5.39
C LEU A 172 24.69 -12.85 6.61
N LEU A 173 25.41 -12.65 7.72
CA LEU A 173 24.90 -11.94 8.90
C LEU A 173 24.57 -10.48 8.58
N GLN A 174 25.39 -9.81 7.76
CA GLN A 174 25.09 -8.47 7.27
C GLN A 174 23.79 -8.46 6.44
N SER A 175 23.60 -9.45 5.56
CA SER A 175 22.39 -9.59 4.74
C SER A 175 21.14 -9.82 5.58
N LEU A 176 21.22 -10.69 6.60
CA LEU A 176 20.15 -10.91 7.57
C LEU A 176 19.82 -9.65 8.38
N SER A 177 20.85 -8.88 8.79
CA SER A 177 20.67 -7.62 9.50
C SER A 177 19.99 -6.55 8.62
N GLU A 178 20.34 -6.48 7.33
CA GLU A 178 19.68 -5.57 6.40
C GLU A 178 18.20 -5.92 6.23
N ILE A 179 17.87 -7.21 6.06
CA ILE A 179 16.48 -7.66 5.92
C ILE A 179 15.68 -7.40 7.21
N ASP A 180 16.25 -7.65 8.39
CA ASP A 180 15.56 -7.33 9.66
C ASP A 180 15.28 -5.83 9.80
N ARG A 181 16.24 -4.98 9.41
CA ARG A 181 16.05 -3.53 9.39
C ARG A 181 14.92 -3.13 8.44
N GLN A 182 14.91 -3.67 7.21
CA GLN A 182 13.88 -3.36 6.22
C GLN A 182 12.49 -3.83 6.67
N ARG A 183 12.38 -5.03 7.28
CA ARG A 183 11.15 -5.51 7.92
C ARG A 183 10.68 -4.55 9.01
N GLY A 184 11.56 -4.17 9.93
CA GLY A 184 11.22 -3.26 11.03
C GLY A 184 10.69 -1.91 10.54
N LEU A 185 11.32 -1.33 9.52
CA LEU A 185 10.85 -0.11 8.87
C LEU A 185 9.52 -0.32 8.16
N ALA A 186 9.34 -1.43 7.45
CA ALA A 186 8.09 -1.72 6.76
C ALA A 186 6.89 -1.76 7.72
N VAL A 187 7.06 -2.33 8.92
CA VAL A 187 6.00 -2.35 9.95
C VAL A 187 5.70 -0.95 10.48
N LEU A 188 6.74 -0.18 10.82
CA LEU A 188 6.58 1.20 11.29
C LEU A 188 5.87 2.09 10.27
N VAL A 189 6.28 2.04 9.00
CA VAL A 189 5.66 2.79 7.91
C VAL A 189 4.22 2.32 7.68
N SER A 190 3.96 1.01 7.82
CA SER A 190 2.60 0.46 7.72
C SER A 190 1.67 1.02 8.80
N GLU A 191 2.14 1.12 10.05
CA GLU A 191 1.36 1.75 11.14
C GLU A 191 1.04 3.22 10.84
N GLN A 192 2.05 3.98 10.38
CA GLN A 192 1.88 5.39 10.02
C GLN A 192 0.90 5.58 8.86
N LEU A 193 1.00 4.74 7.82
CA LEU A 193 0.12 4.78 6.65
C LEU A 193 -1.33 4.51 7.04
N ILE A 194 -1.59 3.48 7.87
CA ILE A 194 -2.94 3.17 8.34
C ILE A 194 -3.51 4.34 9.14
N ALA A 195 -2.74 4.89 10.09
CA ALA A 195 -3.16 6.01 10.90
C ALA A 195 -3.48 7.25 10.04
N HIS A 196 -2.64 7.55 9.05
CA HIS A 196 -2.83 8.67 8.15
C HIS A 196 -4.04 8.46 7.22
N ALA A 197 -4.23 7.26 6.69
CA ALA A 197 -5.37 6.94 5.84
C ALA A 197 -6.71 7.11 6.58
N PHE A 198 -6.78 6.75 7.87
CA PHE A 198 -8.00 6.89 8.67
C PHE A 198 -8.23 8.31 9.19
N SER A 199 -7.18 9.13 9.31
CA SER A 199 -7.27 10.55 9.65
C SER A 199 -7.51 11.48 8.46
N LEU A 200 -7.57 10.94 7.22
CA LEU A 200 -7.85 11.74 6.04
C LEU A 200 -9.17 12.53 6.15
N PRO A 201 -9.19 13.82 5.77
CA PRO A 201 -10.43 14.57 5.66
C PRO A 201 -11.37 13.91 4.63
N GLY A 202 -12.57 13.52 5.06
CA GLY A 202 -13.52 12.75 4.23
C GLY A 202 -13.21 11.25 4.12
N GLY A 203 -12.33 10.72 5.00
CA GLY A 203 -11.97 9.31 5.07
C GLY A 203 -13.03 8.38 5.66
N ASP A 204 -14.23 8.87 5.97
CA ASP A 204 -15.31 8.09 6.62
C ASP A 204 -15.67 6.84 5.83
N ASP A 205 -15.67 6.94 4.50
CA ASP A 205 -15.95 5.82 3.63
C ASP A 205 -14.85 4.76 3.65
N ILE A 206 -13.59 5.16 3.83
CA ILE A 206 -12.46 4.23 4.01
C ILE A 206 -12.68 3.47 5.32
N ARG A 207 -12.90 4.19 6.43
CA ARG A 207 -13.11 3.58 7.75
C ARG A 207 -14.31 2.63 7.74
N ALA A 208 -15.43 3.07 7.16
CA ALA A 208 -16.64 2.27 7.05
C ALA A 208 -16.43 1.00 6.20
N GLU A 209 -15.59 1.05 5.16
CA GLU A 209 -15.24 -0.13 4.37
C GLU A 209 -14.53 -1.19 5.22
N PHE A 210 -13.55 -0.81 6.03
CA PHE A 210 -12.85 -1.76 6.91
C PHE A 210 -13.79 -2.35 7.97
N LEU A 211 -14.62 -1.52 8.60
CA LEU A 211 -15.59 -1.98 9.61
C LEU A 211 -16.61 -2.95 9.01
N ARG A 212 -17.12 -2.69 7.79
CA ARG A 212 -18.05 -3.60 7.09
C ARG A 212 -17.40 -4.94 6.72
N ASN A 213 -16.11 -4.92 6.37
CA ASN A 213 -15.38 -6.10 5.91
C ASN A 213 -14.61 -6.82 7.03
N ARG A 214 -14.89 -6.55 8.31
CA ARG A 214 -14.19 -7.16 9.45
C ARG A 214 -14.02 -8.68 9.33
N SER A 215 -15.09 -9.39 9.00
CA SER A 215 -15.06 -10.86 8.86
C SER A 215 -14.17 -11.33 7.72
N ALA A 216 -14.02 -10.55 6.65
CA ALA A 216 -13.11 -10.86 5.55
C ALA A 216 -11.64 -10.74 6.00
N PHE A 217 -11.30 -9.72 6.80
CA PHE A 217 -9.96 -9.58 7.38
C PHE A 217 -9.64 -10.68 8.41
N GLU A 218 -10.63 -11.11 9.20
CA GLU A 218 -10.48 -12.25 10.11
C GLU A 218 -10.22 -13.55 9.32
N ALA A 219 -10.99 -13.80 8.26
CA ALA A 219 -10.80 -14.96 7.39
C ALA A 219 -9.45 -14.90 6.64
N GLU A 220 -9.03 -13.72 6.18
CA GLU A 220 -7.71 -13.55 5.57
C GLU A 220 -6.59 -13.78 6.59
N ALA A 221 -6.74 -13.34 7.83
CA ALA A 221 -5.77 -13.64 8.89
C ALA A 221 -5.60 -15.15 9.08
N ASP A 222 -6.70 -15.91 9.08
CA ASP A 222 -6.64 -17.38 9.12
C ASP A 222 -5.90 -17.99 7.94
N GLN A 223 -6.15 -17.49 6.73
CA GLN A 223 -5.42 -17.93 5.53
C GLN A 223 -3.93 -17.62 5.64
N ARG A 224 -3.55 -16.46 6.20
CA ARG A 224 -2.13 -16.13 6.44
C ARG A 224 -1.52 -17.02 7.50
N GLY A 225 -2.28 -17.45 8.51
CA GLY A 225 -1.82 -18.41 9.51
C GLY A 225 -1.45 -19.76 8.88
N ALA A 226 -2.23 -20.23 7.92
CA ALA A 226 -1.90 -21.46 7.16
C ALA A 226 -0.63 -21.33 6.29
N ILE A 227 -0.22 -20.10 5.99
CA ILE A 227 0.89 -19.80 5.10
C ILE A 227 2.19 -19.50 5.87
N TYR A 228 2.11 -18.63 6.88
CA TYR A 228 3.26 -18.16 7.65
C TYR A 228 3.46 -18.92 8.97
N GLY A 229 2.43 -19.65 9.43
CA GLY A 229 2.43 -20.38 10.68
C GLY A 229 1.57 -19.73 11.76
N GLU A 230 1.50 -20.39 12.93
CA GLU A 230 0.66 -19.97 14.06
C GLU A 230 1.14 -18.69 14.76
N CYS A 231 2.36 -18.25 14.47
CA CYS A 231 3.00 -17.05 15.01
C CYS A 231 2.39 -15.73 14.52
N ILE A 232 1.39 -15.74 13.63
CA ILE A 232 0.78 -14.50 13.11
C ILE A 232 0.10 -13.70 14.23
N ASP A 233 0.17 -12.37 14.14
CA ASP A 233 -0.49 -11.48 15.08
C ASP A 233 -1.97 -11.29 14.74
N ARG A 234 -2.81 -12.21 15.23
CA ARG A 234 -4.27 -12.13 15.08
C ARG A 234 -4.87 -10.86 15.71
N GLY A 235 -4.15 -10.21 16.62
CA GLY A 235 -4.53 -8.91 17.19
C GLY A 235 -4.42 -7.75 16.19
N ALA A 236 -3.72 -7.90 15.07
CA ALA A 236 -3.57 -6.87 14.05
C ALA A 236 -4.93 -6.43 13.47
N THR A 237 -5.86 -7.38 13.26
CA THR A 237 -7.22 -7.07 12.79
C THR A 237 -7.99 -6.24 13.81
N GLU A 238 -7.95 -6.60 15.08
CA GLU A 238 -8.65 -5.83 16.13
C GLU A 238 -8.05 -4.42 16.28
N ARG A 239 -6.73 -4.26 16.15
CA ARG A 239 -6.10 -2.93 16.13
C ARG A 239 -6.54 -2.10 14.92
N LEU A 240 -6.59 -2.70 13.72
CA LEU A 240 -7.09 -2.05 12.52
C LEU A 240 -8.54 -1.57 12.70
N MET A 241 -9.43 -2.43 13.20
CA MET A 241 -10.83 -2.07 13.45
C MET A 241 -10.98 -0.97 14.50
N ARG A 242 -10.17 -1.01 15.56
CA ARG A 242 -10.17 0.03 16.59
C ARG A 242 -9.74 1.38 16.04
N LEU A 243 -8.69 1.41 15.21
CA LEU A 243 -8.25 2.64 14.55
C LEU A 243 -9.32 3.16 13.59
N ALA A 244 -9.99 2.28 12.84
CA ALA A 244 -11.10 2.68 11.97
C ALA A 244 -12.31 3.24 12.75
N ALA A 245 -12.51 2.82 14.00
CA ALA A 245 -13.62 3.29 14.84
C ALA A 245 -13.30 4.55 15.66
N ALA A 246 -12.03 4.93 15.81
CA ALA A 246 -11.59 5.99 16.73
C ALA A 246 -11.62 7.42 16.15
N SER A 247 -12.11 7.61 14.92
CA SER A 247 -12.07 8.89 14.19
C SER A 247 -13.44 9.36 13.73
#